data_AF-A0A7C6ECQ2-F1
#
_entry.id   AF-A0A7C6ECQ2-F1
#
_cell.length_a   1.000
_cell.length_b   1.000
_cell.length_c   1.000
_cell.angle_alpha   90.00
_cell.angle_beta   90.00
_cell.angle_gamma   90.00
#
_symmetry.space_group_name_H-M   'P 1'
#
loop_
_entity.id
_entity.type
_entity.pdbx_description
1 polymer ?
#
loop_
_entity_poly.entity_id
_entity_poly.type
_entity_poly.pdbx_seq_one_letter_code
_entity_poly.pdbx_strand_id
1 'polypeptide(L)'
;MKQVSFVDYHIAQTISPTDPVKLVFDVIDWQPIKNPLSEKRPKGKRGPYSYNRISMLKALLLIPLREAYSLRNLAKALKEKPRLAYLCGFSFHETPA
;
A
#
# COMPACT_ATOMS: atom_id res chain seq x y z
N MET A 1 -11.06 -2.59 14.61
CA MET A 1 -11.33 -2.25 13.19
C MET A 1 -10.82 -0.83 12.95
N LYS A 2 -9.98 -0.58 11.93
CA LYS A 2 -9.55 0.78 11.57
C LYS A 2 -10.72 1.43 10.82
N GLN A 3 -11.21 2.59 11.29
CA GLN A 3 -12.27 3.31 10.59
C GLN A 3 -11.73 3.76 9.23
N VAL A 4 -12.38 3.31 8.15
CA VAL A 4 -12.01 3.67 6.78
C VAL A 4 -12.42 5.13 6.58
N SER A 5 -11.51 5.97 6.09
CA SER A 5 -11.86 7.36 5.78
C SER A 5 -12.90 7.38 4.66
N PHE A 6 -13.76 8.41 4.63
CA PHE A 6 -14.76 8.57 3.55
C PHE A 6 -14.10 8.56 2.15
N VAL A 7 -12.89 9.12 2.06
CA VAL A 7 -12.08 9.14 0.83
C VAL A 7 -11.66 7.73 0.43
N ASP A 8 -11.11 6.95 1.36
CA ASP A 8 -10.68 5.57 1.09
C ASP A 8 -11.87 4.67 0.68
N TYR A 9 -13.07 4.90 1.24
CA TYR A 9 -14.29 4.21 0.84
C TYR A 9 -14.68 4.50 -0.61
N HIS A 10 -14.69 5.78 -1.01
CA HIS A 10 -14.98 6.16 -2.39
C HIS A 10 -13.95 5.59 -3.37
N ILE A 11 -12.65 5.62 -3.03
CA ILE A 11 -11.60 5.02 -3.86
C ILE A 11 -11.88 3.52 -4.06
N ALA A 12 -12.22 2.81 -2.99
CA ALA A 12 -12.53 1.38 -3.05
C ALA A 12 -13.65 1.05 -4.05
N GLN A 13 -14.69 1.89 -4.12
CA GLN A 13 -15.80 1.71 -5.05
C GLN A 13 -15.44 1.95 -6.51
N THR A 14 -14.38 2.71 -6.79
CA THR A 14 -13.94 3.01 -8.17
C THR A 14 -12.98 1.96 -8.74
N ILE A 15 -12.45 1.06 -7.90
CA ILE A 15 -11.52 0.02 -8.35
C ILE A 15 -12.30 -1.09 -9.04
N SER A 16 -11.97 -1.35 -10.30
CA SER A 16 -12.55 -2.47 -11.04
C SER A 16 -12.25 -3.81 -10.36
N PRO A 17 -13.21 -4.75 -10.30
CA PRO A 17 -12.94 -6.13 -9.89
C PRO A 17 -11.85 -6.81 -10.73
N THR A 18 -11.65 -6.35 -11.98
CA THR A 18 -10.65 -6.86 -12.91
C THR A 18 -9.39 -6.00 -12.98
N ASP A 19 -9.16 -5.10 -12.00
CA ASP A 19 -7.91 -4.33 -11.93
C ASP A 19 -6.71 -5.31 -11.84
N PRO A 20 -5.71 -5.21 -12.72
CA PRO A 20 -4.61 -6.17 -12.78
C PRO A 20 -3.81 -6.25 -11.47
N VAL A 21 -3.58 -5.11 -10.80
CA VAL A 21 -2.85 -5.07 -9.52
C VAL A 21 -3.68 -5.73 -8.44
N LYS A 22 -5.00 -5.48 -8.42
CA LYS A 22 -5.92 -6.13 -7.50
C LYS A 22 -5.88 -7.65 -7.65
N LEU A 23 -6.02 -8.15 -8.89
CA LEU A 23 -6.00 -9.58 -9.17
C LEU A 23 -4.70 -10.24 -8.71
N VAL A 24 -3.55 -9.62 -8.98
CA VAL A 24 -2.25 -10.12 -8.50
C VAL A 24 -2.20 -10.14 -6.97
N PHE A 25 -2.63 -9.06 -6.31
CA PHE A 25 -2.57 -8.96 -4.86
C PHE A 25 -3.55 -9.90 -4.14
N ASP A 26 -4.68 -10.23 -4.75
CA ASP A 26 -5.66 -11.16 -4.18
C ASP A 26 -5.18 -12.62 -4.22
N VAL A 27 -4.37 -12.99 -5.22
CA VAL A 27 -3.84 -14.36 -5.38
C VAL A 27 -2.66 -14.64 -4.44
N ILE A 28 -1.92 -13.60 -4.04
CA ILE A 28 -0.78 -13.76 -3.13
C ILE A 28 -1.27 -14.03 -1.71
N ASP A 29 -0.84 -15.14 -1.12
CA ASP A 29 -0.98 -15.35 0.32
C ASP A 29 0.04 -14.50 1.09
N TRP A 30 -0.45 -13.45 1.75
CA TRP A 30 0.35 -12.54 2.57
C TRP A 30 0.62 -13.08 3.98
N GLN A 31 -0.04 -14.15 4.43
CA GLN A 31 0.10 -14.69 5.79
C GLN A 31 1.53 -15.10 6.17
N PRO A 32 2.32 -15.81 5.32
CA PRO A 32 3.68 -16.22 5.66
C PRO A 32 4.59 -15.03 5.97
N ILE A 33 4.32 -13.91 5.32
CA ILE A 33 5.11 -12.68 5.42
C ILE A 33 4.67 -11.86 6.63
N LYS A 34 3.45 -12.05 7.15
CA LYS A 34 2.96 -11.35 8.33
C LYS A 34 3.84 -11.59 9.55
N ASN A 35 4.32 -12.80 9.80
CA ASN A 35 5.07 -13.07 11.03
C ASN A 35 6.39 -12.27 11.14
N PRO A 36 7.34 -12.37 10.19
CA PRO A 36 8.57 -11.58 10.24
C PRO A 36 8.32 -10.08 10.03
N LEU A 37 7.22 -9.71 9.34
CA LEU A 37 6.91 -8.30 9.04
C LEU A 37 5.93 -7.61 10.01
N SER A 38 5.38 -8.33 10.98
CA SER A 38 4.41 -7.81 11.97
C SER A 38 5.07 -7.22 13.21
N GLU A 39 6.34 -7.57 13.49
CA GLU A 39 7.10 -6.98 14.60
C GLU A 39 7.20 -5.48 14.37
N LYS A 40 6.31 -4.69 14.99
CA LYS A 40 6.41 -3.23 14.95
C LYS A 40 7.81 -2.88 15.40
N ARG A 41 8.56 -2.12 14.60
CA ARG A 41 9.80 -1.51 15.11
C ARG A 41 9.42 -0.79 16.40
N PRO A 42 10.18 -0.95 17.49
CA PRO A 42 9.90 -0.23 18.72
C PRO A 42 9.74 1.25 18.36
N LYS A 43 8.64 1.87 18.82
CA LYS A 43 8.37 3.29 18.56
C LYS A 43 9.61 4.08 18.97
N GLY A 44 10.34 4.58 17.99
CA GLY A 44 11.38 5.57 18.25
C GLY A 44 10.71 6.77 18.91
N LYS A 45 11.31 7.33 19.96
CA LYS A 45 10.77 8.51 20.67
C LYS A 45 10.66 9.76 19.77
N ARG A 46 11.19 9.71 18.55
CA ARG A 46 11.19 10.78 17.54
C ARG A 46 11.07 10.19 16.12
N GLY A 47 10.19 10.75 15.30
CA GLY A 47 10.00 10.39 13.89
C GLY A 47 8.58 9.97 13.53
N PRO A 48 8.18 10.05 12.23
CA PRO A 48 6.87 9.59 11.79
C PRO A 48 6.70 8.08 12.01
N TYR A 49 5.46 7.64 12.21
CA TYR A 49 5.13 6.23 12.36
C TYR A 49 5.71 5.41 11.21
N SER A 50 6.40 4.31 11.52
CA SER A 50 6.88 3.39 10.49
C SER A 50 5.70 2.80 9.72
N TYR A 51 5.73 2.89 8.39
CA TYR A 51 4.70 2.29 7.53
C TYR A 51 4.53 0.79 7.76
N ASN A 52 3.33 0.29 7.49
CA ASN A 52 3.07 -1.15 7.47
C ASN A 52 4.00 -1.82 6.44
N ARG A 53 4.77 -2.83 6.87
CA ARG A 53 5.77 -3.48 6.02
C ARG A 53 5.17 -4.26 4.86
N ILE A 54 3.98 -4.84 5.03
CA ILE A 54 3.25 -5.49 3.93
C ILE A 54 2.80 -4.43 2.92
N SER A 55 2.33 -3.28 3.39
CA SER A 55 1.98 -2.17 2.48
C SER A 55 3.18 -1.66 1.70
N MET A 56 4.34 -1.56 2.34
CA MET A 56 5.58 -1.22 1.66
C MET A 56 6.00 -2.29 0.65
N LEU A 57 5.88 -3.59 0.99
CA LEU A 57 6.17 -4.68 0.06
C LEU A 57 5.25 -4.62 -1.16
N LYS A 58 3.94 -4.43 -0.96
CA LYS A 58 2.97 -4.22 -2.04
C LYS A 58 3.36 -3.04 -2.92
N ALA A 59 3.78 -1.91 -2.33
CA ALA A 59 4.26 -0.76 -3.09
C ALA A 59 5.47 -1.11 -3.96
N LEU A 60 6.45 -1.84 -3.43
CA LEU A 60 7.63 -2.25 -4.19
C LEU A 60 7.27 -3.15 -5.39
N LEU A 61 6.23 -3.99 -5.26
CA LEU A 61 5.73 -4.82 -6.36
C LEU A 61 5.11 -4.01 -7.51
N LEU A 62 4.75 -2.74 -7.30
CA LEU A 62 4.28 -1.87 -8.39
C LEU A 62 5.36 -1.64 -9.46
N ILE A 63 6.65 -1.78 -9.12
CA ILE A 63 7.75 -1.65 -10.08
C ILE A 63 7.75 -2.80 -11.10
N PRO A 64 7.85 -4.08 -10.70
CA PRO A 64 7.77 -5.18 -11.65
C PRO A 64 6.42 -5.28 -12.35
N LEU A 65 5.33 -4.79 -11.74
CA LEU A 65 4.01 -4.67 -12.38
C LEU A 65 3.89 -3.49 -13.35
N ARG A 66 4.97 -2.72 -13.56
CA ARG A 66 5.05 -1.55 -14.46
C ARG A 66 4.09 -0.41 -14.12
N GLU A 67 3.62 -0.35 -12.87
CA GLU A 67 2.80 0.74 -12.34
C GLU A 67 3.64 1.91 -11.80
N ALA A 68 4.90 1.61 -11.47
CA ALA A 68 5.98 2.56 -11.19
C ALA A 68 7.24 2.16 -11.98
N TYR A 69 8.08 3.13 -12.35
CA TYR A 69 9.27 2.88 -13.15
C TYR A 69 10.56 2.73 -12.32
N SER A 70 10.54 3.21 -11.08
CA SER A 70 11.68 3.18 -10.17
C SER A 70 11.22 3.47 -8.75
N LEU A 71 12.08 3.21 -7.78
CA LEU A 71 11.83 3.57 -6.38
C LEU A 71 11.58 5.07 -6.22
N ARG A 72 12.28 5.91 -6.99
CA ARG A 72 12.11 7.39 -6.97
C ARG A 72 10.72 7.81 -7.44
N ASN A 73 10.16 7.13 -8.44
CA ASN A 73 8.84 7.43 -8.98
C ASN A 73 7.71 6.72 -8.21
N LEU A 74 8.03 5.79 -7.31
CA LEU A 74 7.04 5.03 -6.56
C LEU A 74 6.20 5.93 -5.65
N ALA A 75 6.85 6.82 -4.89
CA ALA A 75 6.15 7.77 -4.03
C ALA A 75 5.19 8.69 -4.82
N LYS A 76 5.65 9.17 -5.98
CA LYS A 76 4.83 9.96 -6.91
C LYS A 76 3.63 9.16 -7.41
N ALA A 77 3.84 7.92 -7.85
CA ALA A 77 2.77 7.04 -8.32
C ALA A 77 1.71 6.77 -7.24
N LEU A 78 2.12 6.57 -5.98
CA LEU A 78 1.19 6.36 -4.87
C LEU A 78 0.38 7.64 -4.54
N LYS A 79 0.99 8.82 -4.64
CA LYS A 79 0.31 10.11 -4.42
C LYS A 79 -0.69 10.45 -5.52
N GLU A 80 -0.31 10.22 -6.78
CA GLU A 80 -1.11 10.62 -7.95
C GLU A 80 -2.17 9.59 -8.35
N LYS A 81 -1.99 8.32 -7.97
CA LYS A 81 -2.93 7.23 -8.28
C LYS A 81 -3.54 6.69 -6.96
N PRO A 82 -4.65 7.26 -6.48
CA PRO A 82 -5.29 6.85 -5.22
C PRO A 82 -5.62 5.35 -5.17
N ARG A 83 -5.99 4.75 -6.32
CA ARG A 83 -6.22 3.29 -6.42
C ARG A 83 -5.01 2.47 -5.99
N LEU A 84 -3.79 2.90 -6.35
CA LEU A 84 -2.57 2.14 -6.06
C LEU A 84 -2.21 2.25 -4.58
N ALA A 85 -2.36 3.44 -4.01
CA ALA A 85 -2.21 3.65 -2.57
C ALA A 85 -3.17 2.74 -1.79
N TYR A 86 -4.44 2.72 -2.18
CA TYR A 86 -5.47 1.90 -1.56
C TYR A 86 -5.17 0.39 -1.67
N LEU A 87 -4.83 -0.11 -2.87
CA LEU A 87 -4.49 -1.52 -3.08
C LEU A 87 -3.25 -1.97 -2.30
N CYS A 88 -2.29 -1.06 -2.09
CA CYS A 88 -1.15 -1.29 -1.21
C CYS A 88 -1.51 -1.22 0.28
N GLY A 89 -2.70 -0.75 0.65
CA GLY A 89 -3.16 -0.63 2.03
C GLY A 89 -2.71 0.66 2.73
N PHE A 90 -2.37 1.70 1.96
CA PHE A 90 -2.20 3.05 2.49
C PHE A 90 -3.54 3.78 2.47
N SER A 91 -3.78 4.61 3.49
CA SER A 91 -4.81 5.64 3.38
C SER A 91 -4.32 6.77 2.46
N PHE A 92 -5.23 7.45 1.78
CA PHE A 92 -4.89 8.50 0.81
C PHE A 92 -3.91 9.56 1.35
N HIS A 93 -4.03 9.94 2.63
CA HIS A 93 -3.15 10.91 3.29
C HIS A 93 -1.91 10.29 3.98
N GLU A 94 -1.78 8.96 3.98
CA GLU A 94 -0.71 8.21 4.66
C GLU A 94 0.19 7.48 3.64
N THR A 95 0.49 8.11 2.50
CA THR A 95 1.39 7.55 1.49
C THR A 95 2.86 7.87 1.79
N PRO A 96 3.81 6.97 1.44
CA PRO A 96 5.24 7.27 1.49
C PRO A 96 5.58 8.51 0.65
N ALA A 97 6.37 9.42 1.22
CA ALA A 97 6.69 10.71 0.61
C ALA A 97 7.92 10.66 -0.30
#